data_AF-A0AAD9X9C3-F1
#
_entry.id   AF-A0AAD9X9C3-F1
#
_cell.length_a   1.000
_cell.length_b   1.000
_cell.length_c   1.000
_cell.angle_alpha   90.00
_cell.angle_beta   90.00
_cell.angle_gamma   90.00
#
_symmetry.space_group_name_H-M   'P 1'
#
loop_
_entity.id
_entity.type
_entity.pdbx_description
1 polymer ?
#
loop_
_entity_poly.entity_id
_entity_poly.type
_entity_poly.pdbx_seq_one_letter_code
_entity_poly.pdbx_strand_id
1 'polypeptide(L)'
;MSVVKTIAISNLAFRGGNEKIDDCNNGNFLRIIIMITEFDPLMQEHLRHIRKKEIQYHYLGHNIQNEMMQLLAGEVKNIILEIVKSAKYFSIILDCNPDVSHEEQMSLISRCVNVSTSLIKVEEFFIIFVKVVETIGESLFNTLDFNNVREGKPMKTVLT
;
A
#
# COMPACT_ATOMS: atom_id res chain seq x y z
N MET A 1 -15.38 2.79 -3.71
CA MET A 1 -14.30 2.57 -2.71
C MET A 1 -14.45 1.27 -1.91
N SER A 2 -15.67 0.81 -1.58
CA SER A 2 -15.86 -0.39 -0.72
C SER A 2 -15.16 -1.64 -1.22
N VAL A 3 -15.21 -1.96 -2.53
CA VAL A 3 -14.51 -3.10 -3.12
C VAL A 3 -13.00 -3.04 -2.83
N VAL A 4 -12.39 -1.88 -3.11
CA VAL A 4 -10.95 -1.67 -2.93
C VAL A 4 -10.55 -1.81 -1.46
N LYS A 5 -11.34 -1.20 -0.55
CA LYS A 5 -11.13 -1.32 0.90
C LYS A 5 -11.28 -2.77 1.38
N THR A 6 -12.28 -3.51 0.91
CA THR A 6 -12.50 -4.90 1.31
C THR A 6 -11.35 -5.80 0.87
N ILE A 7 -10.87 -5.65 -0.37
CA ILE A 7 -9.71 -6.39 -0.88
C ILE A 7 -8.47 -6.10 -0.04
N ALA A 8 -8.20 -4.81 0.25
CA ALA A 8 -7.06 -4.40 1.05
C ALA A 8 -7.10 -4.95 2.48
N ILE A 9 -8.23 -4.80 3.19
CA ILE A 9 -8.39 -5.29 4.57
C ILE A 9 -8.26 -6.83 4.63
N SER A 10 -8.70 -7.51 3.59
CA SER A 10 -8.65 -8.97 3.51
C SER A 10 -7.28 -9.50 3.04
N ASN A 11 -6.30 -8.62 2.78
CA ASN A 11 -4.99 -8.97 2.21
C ASN A 11 -5.08 -9.81 0.92
N LEU A 12 -6.07 -9.51 0.08
CA LEU A 12 -6.28 -10.21 -1.19
C LEU A 12 -5.55 -9.49 -2.34
N ALA A 13 -5.07 -10.26 -3.32
CA ALA A 13 -4.49 -9.69 -4.52
C ALA A 13 -5.55 -8.90 -5.30
N PHE A 14 -5.27 -7.64 -5.64
CA PHE A 14 -6.19 -6.81 -6.43
C PHE A 14 -6.36 -7.35 -7.86
N ARG A 15 -5.24 -7.71 -8.47
CA ARG A 15 -5.12 -8.13 -9.87
C ARG A 15 -4.91 -9.62 -10.01
N GLY A 16 -5.27 -10.12 -11.19
CA GLY A 16 -4.87 -11.43 -11.66
C GLY A 16 -3.86 -11.31 -12.79
N GLY A 17 -3.69 -12.37 -13.57
CA GLY A 17 -2.78 -12.38 -14.72
C GLY A 17 -3.26 -11.59 -15.93
N ASN A 18 -4.52 -11.13 -15.96
CA ASN A 18 -5.01 -10.22 -16.99
C ASN A 18 -6.18 -9.35 -16.50
N GLU A 19 -6.76 -8.53 -17.38
CA GLU A 19 -7.88 -7.62 -17.07
C GLU A 19 -9.08 -7.85 -17.99
N LYS A 20 -9.17 -9.04 -18.59
CA LYS A 20 -10.26 -9.38 -19.49
C LYS A 20 -11.50 -9.69 -18.67
N ILE A 21 -12.59 -8.99 -18.98
CA ILE A 21 -13.90 -9.30 -18.42
C ILE A 21 -14.24 -10.75 -18.79
N ASP A 22 -14.81 -11.49 -17.83
CA ASP A 22 -15.19 -12.91 -17.95
C ASP A 22 -14.05 -13.92 -18.11
N ASP A 23 -12.79 -13.50 -17.96
CA ASP A 23 -11.64 -14.42 -17.86
C ASP A 23 -11.45 -14.91 -16.41
N CYS A 24 -11.06 -16.17 -16.23
CA CYS A 24 -10.90 -16.74 -14.89
C CYS A 24 -9.75 -16.10 -14.10
N ASN A 25 -8.79 -15.45 -14.78
CA ASN A 25 -7.58 -14.89 -14.21
C ASN A 25 -7.61 -13.34 -14.16
N ASN A 26 -8.80 -12.74 -14.10
CA ASN A 26 -8.98 -11.28 -14.17
C ASN A 26 -8.88 -10.53 -12.82
N GLY A 27 -8.47 -11.22 -11.76
CA GLY A 27 -8.21 -10.64 -10.43
C GLY A 27 -9.45 -10.45 -9.55
N ASN A 28 -9.22 -10.24 -8.25
CA ASN A 28 -10.32 -10.13 -7.29
C ASN A 28 -11.13 -8.83 -7.48
N PHE A 29 -10.50 -7.74 -7.92
CA PHE A 29 -11.20 -6.50 -8.20
C PHE A 29 -12.27 -6.70 -9.28
N LEU A 30 -11.90 -7.26 -10.44
CA LEU A 30 -12.84 -7.43 -11.54
C LEU A 30 -13.90 -8.49 -11.22
N ARG A 31 -13.53 -9.56 -10.50
CA ARG A 31 -14.50 -10.57 -10.02
C ARG A 31 -15.60 -9.98 -9.15
N ILE A 32 -15.23 -9.11 -8.19
CA ILE A 32 -16.22 -8.47 -7.32
C ILE A 32 -17.10 -7.49 -8.11
N ILE A 33 -16.53 -6.75 -9.07
CA ILE A 33 -17.31 -5.88 -9.95
C ILE A 33 -18.31 -6.69 -10.79
N ILE A 34 -17.88 -7.83 -11.36
CA ILE A 34 -18.76 -8.73 -12.12
C ILE A 34 -19.88 -9.27 -11.22
N MET A 35 -19.56 -9.71 -10.00
CA MET A 35 -20.57 -10.13 -9.04
C MET A 35 -21.59 -9.03 -8.72
N ILE A 36 -21.15 -7.76 -8.57
CA ILE A 36 -22.08 -6.63 -8.34
C ILE A 36 -23.04 -6.45 -9.52
N THR A 37 -22.61 -6.76 -10.77
CA THR A 37 -23.49 -6.65 -11.94
C THR A 37 -24.65 -7.64 -11.94
N GLU A 38 -24.62 -8.68 -11.10
CA GLU A 38 -25.75 -9.59 -10.92
C GLU A 38 -26.90 -8.94 -10.15
N PHE A 39 -26.60 -7.92 -9.34
CA PHE A 39 -27.55 -7.26 -8.43
C PHE A 39 -27.85 -5.81 -8.79
N ASP A 40 -27.03 -5.19 -9.63
CA ASP A 40 -27.15 -3.78 -10.05
C ASP A 40 -27.36 -3.68 -11.57
N PRO A 41 -28.58 -3.33 -12.04
CA PRO A 41 -28.89 -3.19 -13.46
C PRO A 41 -28.07 -2.13 -14.19
N LEU A 42 -27.66 -1.05 -13.51
CA LEU A 42 -26.86 0.01 -14.11
C LEU A 42 -25.44 -0.50 -14.37
N MET A 43 -24.87 -1.21 -13.40
CA MET A 43 -23.56 -1.86 -13.57
C MET A 43 -23.61 -2.97 -14.62
N GLN A 44 -24.72 -3.70 -14.72
CA GLN A 44 -24.95 -4.68 -15.76
C GLN A 44 -24.93 -4.05 -17.17
N GLU A 45 -25.64 -2.94 -17.36
CA GLU A 45 -25.66 -2.23 -18.64
C GLU A 45 -24.28 -1.63 -18.97
N HIS A 46 -23.59 -1.08 -17.96
CA HIS A 46 -22.21 -0.61 -18.13
C HIS A 46 -21.29 -1.73 -18.64
N LEU A 47 -21.34 -2.91 -18.01
CA LEU A 47 -20.54 -4.07 -18.44
C LEU A 47 -20.93 -4.57 -19.83
N ARG A 48 -22.21 -4.48 -20.20
CA ARG A 48 -22.71 -4.80 -21.55
C ARG A 48 -22.06 -3.91 -22.61
N HIS A 49 -21.98 -2.61 -22.37
CA HIS A 49 -21.32 -1.67 -23.28
C HIS A 49 -19.83 -1.98 -23.46
N ILE A 50 -19.14 -2.36 -22.38
CA ILE A 50 -17.71 -2.75 -22.46
C ILE A 50 -17.55 -4.02 -23.29
N ARG A 51 -18.37 -5.05 -23.03
CA ARG A 51 -18.33 -6.33 -23.76
C ARG A 51 -18.56 -6.13 -25.26
N LYS A 52 -19.49 -5.24 -25.64
CA LYS A 52 -19.75 -4.89 -27.04
C LYS A 52 -18.72 -3.92 -27.64
N LYS A 53 -17.74 -3.46 -26.87
CA LYS A 53 -16.75 -2.44 -27.25
C LYS A 53 -17.40 -1.11 -27.68
N GLU A 54 -18.57 -0.80 -27.13
CA GLU A 54 -19.30 0.45 -27.37
C GLU A 54 -18.67 1.62 -26.59
N ILE A 55 -17.95 1.32 -25.50
CA ILE A 55 -17.17 2.29 -24.73
C ILE A 55 -15.71 1.85 -24.62
N GLN A 56 -14.80 2.81 -24.78
CA GLN A 56 -13.35 2.58 -24.68
C GLN A 56 -12.78 2.94 -23.30
N TYR A 57 -13.41 3.88 -22.59
CA TYR A 57 -12.98 4.33 -21.26
C TYR A 57 -13.96 3.81 -20.22
N HIS A 58 -13.53 2.83 -19.42
CA HIS A 58 -14.46 2.13 -18.54
C HIS A 58 -13.97 1.91 -17.10
N TYR A 59 -13.02 2.71 -16.58
CA TYR A 59 -12.55 2.72 -15.17
C TYR A 59 -12.16 1.37 -14.52
N LEU A 60 -12.20 0.25 -15.24
CA LEU A 60 -11.88 -1.08 -14.75
C LEU A 60 -10.44 -1.52 -15.09
N GLY A 61 -9.74 -0.75 -15.92
CA GLY A 61 -8.37 -1.08 -16.34
C GLY A 61 -7.30 -0.83 -15.27
N HIS A 62 -6.11 -1.36 -15.51
CA HIS A 62 -5.02 -1.39 -14.55
C HIS A 62 -4.67 0.00 -14.05
N ASN A 63 -4.57 0.98 -14.94
CA ASN A 63 -4.18 2.33 -14.56
C ASN A 63 -5.05 2.89 -13.44
N ILE A 64 -6.37 2.71 -13.54
CA ILE A 64 -7.33 3.17 -12.53
C ILE A 64 -7.25 2.33 -11.26
N GLN A 65 -7.08 1.01 -11.37
CA GLN A 65 -6.85 0.17 -10.18
C GLN A 65 -5.57 0.59 -9.43
N ASN A 66 -4.49 0.92 -10.15
CA ASN A 66 -3.23 1.42 -9.56
C ASN A 66 -3.43 2.75 -8.88
N GLU A 67 -4.14 3.68 -9.53
CA GLU A 67 -4.44 4.99 -8.95
C GLU A 67 -5.22 4.85 -7.64
N MET A 68 -6.26 4.01 -7.62
CA MET A 68 -7.02 3.73 -6.39
C MET A 68 -6.13 3.12 -5.28
N MET A 69 -5.24 2.19 -5.63
CA MET A 69 -4.29 1.61 -4.68
C MET A 69 -3.31 2.66 -4.14
N GLN A 70 -2.79 3.53 -5.01
CA GLN A 70 -1.86 4.60 -4.63
C GLN A 70 -2.52 5.63 -3.72
N LEU A 71 -3.76 6.05 -4.02
CA LEU A 71 -4.51 6.98 -3.18
C LEU A 71 -4.75 6.40 -1.79
N LEU A 72 -5.20 5.14 -1.69
CA LEU A 72 -5.37 4.49 -0.39
C LEU A 72 -4.05 4.31 0.35
N ALA A 73 -2.99 3.89 -0.33
CA ALA A 73 -1.67 3.73 0.27
C ALA A 73 -1.13 5.07 0.80
N GLY A 74 -1.33 6.16 0.06
CA GLY A 74 -0.98 7.51 0.49
C GLY A 74 -1.71 7.94 1.75
N GLU A 75 -3.03 7.73 1.82
CA GLU A 75 -3.83 8.05 3.01
C GLU A 75 -3.40 7.22 4.23
N VAL A 76 -3.19 5.90 4.07
CA VAL A 76 -2.71 5.04 5.16
C VAL A 76 -1.32 5.49 5.62
N LYS A 77 -0.41 5.80 4.69
CA LYS A 77 0.92 6.31 5.01
C LYS A 77 0.85 7.62 5.78
N ASN A 78 0.00 8.56 5.38
CA ASN A 78 -0.18 9.83 6.09
C ASN A 78 -0.67 9.60 7.53
N ILE A 79 -1.66 8.73 7.72
CA ILE A 79 -2.15 8.38 9.07
C ILE A 79 -1.03 7.79 9.93
N ILE A 80 -0.25 6.86 9.38
CA ILE A 80 0.90 6.27 10.08
C ILE A 80 1.92 7.34 10.45
N LEU A 81 2.26 8.24 9.53
CA LEU A 81 3.23 9.30 9.79
C LEU A 81 2.75 10.24 10.90
N GLU A 82 1.48 10.58 10.96
CA GLU A 82 0.91 11.39 12.05
C GLU A 82 0.97 10.67 13.41
N ILE A 83 0.72 9.35 13.45
CA ILE A 83 0.89 8.54 14.67
C ILE A 83 2.36 8.55 15.11
N VAL A 84 3.29 8.31 14.22
CA VAL A 84 4.73 8.28 14.53
C VAL A 84 5.23 9.66 14.97
N LYS A 85 4.83 10.73 14.28
CA LYS A 85 5.19 12.12 14.63
C LYS A 85 4.66 12.53 16.00
N SER A 86 3.44 12.12 16.35
CA SER A 86 2.84 12.45 17.65
C SER A 86 3.45 11.63 18.80
N ALA A 87 3.96 10.44 18.54
CA ALA A 87 4.58 9.57 19.55
C ALA A 87 5.74 10.27 20.29
N LYS A 88 5.80 10.08 21.61
CA LYS A 88 6.91 10.57 22.45
C LYS A 88 8.16 9.72 22.28
N TYR A 89 7.98 8.41 22.12
CA TYR A 89 9.05 7.44 21.97
C TYR A 89 8.82 6.67 20.67
N PHE A 90 9.83 6.68 19.80
CA PHE A 90 9.85 5.88 18.58
C PHE A 90 11.28 5.42 18.27
N SER A 91 11.38 4.35 17.50
CA SER A 91 12.61 3.86 16.89
C SER A 91 12.33 3.49 15.44
N ILE A 92 13.38 3.48 14.64
CA ILE A 92 13.34 2.98 13.26
C ILE A 92 14.10 1.66 13.21
N ILE A 93 13.47 0.65 12.60
CA ILE A 93 14.04 -0.66 12.32
C ILE A 93 14.26 -0.73 10.81
N LEU A 94 15.48 -1.11 10.42
CA LEU A 94 15.89 -1.32 9.04
C LEU A 94 16.25 -2.79 8.88
N ASP A 95 15.66 -3.46 7.90
CA ASP A 95 15.99 -4.85 7.58
C ASP A 95 16.29 -4.96 6.09
N CYS A 96 17.47 -5.51 5.76
CA CYS A 96 17.97 -5.65 4.39
C CYS A 96 17.86 -7.11 3.94
N ASN A 97 17.06 -7.34 2.92
CA ASN A 97 16.90 -8.65 2.31
C ASN A 97 17.17 -8.59 0.80
N PRO A 98 17.87 -9.58 0.22
CA PRO A 98 17.96 -9.69 -1.24
C PRO A 98 16.57 -10.07 -1.80
N ASP A 99 16.08 -9.31 -2.77
CA ASP A 99 14.82 -9.62 -3.46
C ASP A 99 15.03 -10.74 -4.50
N VAL A 100 13.94 -11.27 -5.06
CA VAL A 100 13.88 -12.34 -6.07
C VAL A 100 14.73 -12.02 -7.33
N SER A 101 14.98 -10.74 -7.60
CA SER A 101 15.84 -10.25 -8.68
C SER A 101 17.33 -10.12 -8.33
N HIS A 102 17.75 -10.55 -7.13
CA HIS A 102 19.08 -10.32 -6.54
C HIS A 102 19.44 -8.84 -6.29
N GLU A 103 18.46 -7.95 -6.26
CA GLU A 103 18.67 -6.56 -5.84
C GLU A 103 18.45 -6.43 -4.32
N GLU A 104 19.33 -5.70 -3.62
CA GLU A 104 19.17 -5.43 -2.19
C GLU A 104 17.99 -4.46 -1.96
N GLN A 105 17.02 -4.88 -1.16
CA GLN A 105 15.94 -4.03 -0.69
C GLN A 105 16.02 -3.88 0.83
N MET A 106 15.70 -2.69 1.32
CA MET A 106 15.60 -2.39 2.73
C MET A 106 14.15 -2.10 3.09
N SER A 107 13.63 -2.83 4.07
CA SER A 107 12.35 -2.48 4.70
C SER A 107 12.57 -1.42 5.78
N LEU A 108 11.72 -0.38 5.76
CA LEU A 108 11.69 0.67 6.77
C LEU A 108 10.47 0.45 7.67
N ILE A 109 10.69 0.14 8.94
CA ILE A 109 9.64 -0.07 9.93
C ILE A 109 9.79 0.95 11.06
N SER A 110 8.70 1.62 11.42
CA SER A 110 8.65 2.49 12.60
C SER A 110 8.02 1.74 13.76
N ARG A 111 8.71 1.70 14.90
CA ARG A 111 8.16 1.19 16.16
C ARG A 111 7.94 2.36 17.10
N CYS A 112 6.72 2.57 17.59
CA CYS A 112 6.42 3.68 18.49
C CYS A 112 5.54 3.28 19.67
N VAL A 113 5.60 4.09 20.74
CA VAL A 113 4.75 3.92 21.91
C VAL A 113 3.52 4.80 21.76
N ASN A 114 2.38 4.16 21.54
CA ASN A 114 1.08 4.81 21.49
C ASN A 114 0.50 4.96 22.90
N VAL A 115 0.39 6.22 23.34
CA VAL A 115 -0.19 6.63 24.63
C VAL A 115 -1.53 7.36 24.48
N SER A 116 -2.10 7.37 23.26
CA SER A 116 -3.38 8.05 22.99
C SER A 116 -4.58 7.33 23.60
N THR A 117 -4.45 6.02 23.85
CA THR A 117 -5.47 5.20 24.52
C THR A 117 -5.15 4.98 25.99
N SER A 118 -6.16 4.62 26.80
CA SER A 118 -5.97 4.33 28.23
C SER A 118 -4.97 3.20 28.53
N LEU A 119 -4.73 2.32 27.55
CA LEU A 119 -3.70 1.31 27.58
C LEU A 119 -2.50 1.76 26.75
N ILE A 120 -1.30 1.71 27.33
CA ILE A 120 -0.04 1.94 26.59
C ILE A 120 0.18 0.76 25.66
N LYS A 121 0.38 1.03 24.37
CA LYS A 121 0.67 0.01 23.35
C LYS A 121 1.95 0.33 22.61
N VAL A 122 2.74 -0.70 22.31
CA VAL A 122 3.86 -0.60 21.37
C VAL A 122 3.35 -1.09 20.03
N GLU A 123 3.46 -0.25 19.01
CA GLU A 123 2.97 -0.52 17.66
C GLU A 123 4.12 -0.45 16.66
N GLU A 124 4.03 -1.28 15.63
CA GLU A 124 4.98 -1.33 14.52
C GLU A 124 4.25 -1.04 13.22
N PHE A 125 4.81 -0.14 12.43
CA PHE A 125 4.25 0.31 11.18
C PHE A 125 5.28 0.16 10.07
N PHE A 126 4.93 -0.62 9.05
CA PHE A 126 5.68 -0.64 7.80
C PHE A 126 5.49 0.70 7.08
N ILE A 127 6.60 1.32 6.68
CA ILE A 127 6.60 2.63 6.02
C ILE A 127 6.79 2.47 4.51
N ILE A 128 7.88 1.82 4.10
CA ILE A 128 8.25 1.69 2.69
C ILE A 128 9.39 0.64 2.51
N PHE A 129 9.50 0.09 1.30
CA PHE A 129 10.72 -0.55 0.83
C PHE A 129 11.59 0.46 0.08
N VAL A 130 12.88 0.50 0.39
CA VAL A 130 13.83 1.31 -0.34
C VAL A 130 14.83 0.42 -1.04
N LYS A 131 15.05 0.66 -2.34
CA LYS A 131 16.09 -0.01 -3.10
C LYS A 131 17.44 0.48 -2.60
N VAL A 132 18.31 -0.46 -2.23
CA VAL A 132 19.66 -0.16 -1.75
C VAL A 132 20.64 -0.50 -2.85
N VAL A 133 21.49 0.46 -3.22
CA VAL A 133 22.58 0.23 -4.18
C VAL A 133 23.83 -0.26 -3.45
N GLU A 134 24.04 0.19 -2.22
CA GLU A 134 25.20 -0.14 -1.40
C GLU A 134 24.80 -0.30 0.08
N THR A 135 25.17 -1.41 0.69
CA THR A 135 24.93 -1.74 2.11
C THR A 135 25.92 -1.06 3.09
N ILE A 136 26.50 0.08 2.70
CA ILE A 136 27.38 0.87 3.56
C ILE A 136 26.50 1.74 4.48
N GLY A 137 26.81 1.79 5.78
CA GLY A 137 25.99 2.51 6.77
C GLY A 137 25.71 3.99 6.42
N GLU A 138 26.65 4.68 5.77
CA GLU A 138 26.45 6.04 5.26
C GLU A 138 25.42 6.09 4.12
N SER A 139 25.50 5.16 3.16
CA SER A 139 24.54 5.06 2.05
C SER A 139 23.14 4.76 2.57
N LEU A 140 23.02 3.84 3.53
CA LEU A 140 21.75 3.52 4.19
C LEU A 140 21.17 4.72 4.93
N PHE A 141 22.00 5.49 5.64
CA PHE A 141 21.57 6.70 6.33
C PHE A 141 21.12 7.79 5.35
N ASN A 142 21.84 8.00 4.25
CA ASN A 142 21.48 8.98 3.22
C ASN A 142 20.21 8.60 2.45
N THR A 143 19.93 7.29 2.38
CA THR A 143 18.72 6.74 1.77
C THR A 143 17.47 6.98 2.63
N LEU A 144 17.63 7.24 3.94
CA LEU A 144 16.56 7.74 4.78
C LEU A 144 16.30 9.20 4.40
N ASP A 145 15.31 9.43 3.53
CA ASP A 145 14.86 10.79 3.22
C ASP A 145 14.25 11.44 4.48
N PHE A 146 15.10 12.16 5.22
CA PHE A 146 14.82 12.79 6.52
C PHE A 146 13.65 13.78 6.46
N ASN A 147 13.28 14.25 5.27
CA ASN A 147 12.19 15.21 5.08
C ASN A 147 10.81 14.64 5.43
N ASN A 148 10.65 13.30 5.45
CA ASN A 148 9.37 12.67 5.80
C ASN A 148 9.21 12.36 7.30
N VAL A 149 10.28 12.40 8.10
CA VAL A 149 10.29 11.83 9.46
C VAL A 149 10.56 12.87 10.57
N ARG A 150 11.13 14.05 10.28
CA ARG A 150 11.39 15.06 11.35
C ARG A 150 11.15 16.52 10.94
N GLU A 151 10.23 17.15 11.64
CA GLU A 151 10.49 18.45 12.29
C GLU A 151 10.71 18.18 13.79
N GLY A 152 11.97 18.20 14.27
CA GLY A 152 12.28 18.52 15.67
C GLY A 152 12.47 17.44 16.76
N LYS A 153 12.21 16.13 16.57
CA LYS A 153 12.30 15.14 17.70
C LYS A 153 13.51 14.19 17.67
N PRO A 154 14.34 14.06 18.74
CA PRO A 154 15.53 13.19 18.74
C PRO A 154 15.20 11.73 18.41
N MET A 155 15.89 11.16 17.40
CA MET A 155 15.74 9.79 16.95
C MET A 155 16.84 8.91 17.57
N LYS A 156 16.48 7.78 18.17
CA LYS A 156 17.42 6.69 18.49
C LYS A 156 17.29 5.65 17.39
N THR A 157 18.26 5.61 16.47
CA THR A 157 18.36 4.53 15.47
C THR A 157 18.85 3.28 16.19
N VAL A 158 18.09 2.18 16.09
CA VAL A 158 18.55 0.87 16.53
C VAL A 158 18.69 0.05 15.27
N LEU A 159 19.93 -0.12 14.80
CA LEU A 159 20.29 -1.09 13.79
C LEU A 159 20.40 -2.44 14.52
N THR A 160 19.59 -3.42 14.14
CA THR A 160 19.73 -4.82 14.58
C THR A 160 20.10 -5.68 13.40
#